data_AF-A0A966H7B8-F1
#
_entry.id   AF-A0A966H7B8-F1
#
_cell.length_a   1.000
_cell.length_b   1.000
_cell.length_c   1.000
_cell.angle_alpha   90.00
_cell.angle_beta   90.00
_cell.angle_gamma   90.00
#
_symmetry.space_group_name_H-M   'P 1'
#
loop_
_entity.id
_entity.type
_entity.pdbx_description
1 polymer ?
#
loop_
_entity_poly.entity_id
_entity_poly.type
_entity_poly.pdbx_seq_one_letter_code
_entity_poly.pdbx_strand_id
1 'polypeptide(L)'
;MHAKNKNHWIDLLTANVDAFNREVAALAPGSYADLRGCDLGNMSLERAALRMTDLEGASLTGARVSGLELSRTRLKDVQTEGVILDDEYWRPFLHQIRCLWSDKDEWNRLCAAGEKPLLEHANLNGIVLNGYQLKQVQFLGAQLRNAVFIDSDLDEAGLNETDLTGARFNIRAMHYTSLQEANLQGAELRGLHLQGVMLRRARLEGAVLANTVFVNCEADNLSAKGVDFSGVEAINTLFYHGDFSESNCTQAHFTECNFNGASFAGSRCAYSTWVDCKMQGVDFSNAQLDNAVKPV
;
A
#
# COMPACT_ATOMS: atom_id res chain seq x y z
N MET A 1 18.64 15.90 21.25
CA MET A 1 18.44 16.88 20.15
C MET A 1 17.31 17.81 20.57
N HIS A 2 17.54 19.12 20.61
CA HIS A 2 16.45 20.08 20.88
C HIS A 2 15.46 20.06 19.70
N ALA A 3 14.16 20.07 19.99
CA ALA A 3 13.13 20.21 18.98
C ALA A 3 13.32 21.56 18.26
N LYS A 4 13.42 21.54 16.93
CA LYS A 4 13.49 22.76 16.12
C LYS A 4 12.15 23.49 16.21
N ASN A 5 12.18 24.81 16.34
CA ASN A 5 10.96 25.62 16.42
C ASN A 5 10.35 25.83 15.02
N LYS A 6 9.08 26.30 14.99
CA LYS A 6 8.34 26.52 13.73
C LYS A 6 9.03 27.50 12.78
N ASN A 7 9.59 28.59 13.32
CA ASN A 7 10.26 29.63 12.53
C ASN A 7 11.47 29.07 11.76
N HIS A 8 12.23 28.15 12.35
CA HIS A 8 13.34 27.49 11.66
C HIS A 8 12.90 26.84 10.34
N TRP A 9 11.75 26.15 10.35
CA TRP A 9 11.23 25.49 9.15
C TRP A 9 10.70 26.48 8.11
N ILE A 10 10.01 27.53 8.55
CA ILE A 10 9.51 28.60 7.67
C ILE A 10 10.66 29.34 6.99
N ASP A 11 11.72 29.66 7.74
CA ASP A 11 12.91 30.34 7.21
C ASP A 11 13.57 29.49 6.12
N LEU A 12 13.68 28.18 6.32
CA LEU A 12 14.22 27.27 5.32
C LEU A 12 13.31 27.16 4.08
N LEU A 13 11.99 27.07 4.26
CA LEU A 13 11.04 27.04 3.14
C LEU A 13 11.12 28.31 2.29
N THR A 14 11.40 29.45 2.91
CA THR A 14 11.48 30.74 2.21
C THR A 14 12.85 30.97 1.57
N ALA A 15 13.94 30.60 2.25
CA ALA A 15 15.28 30.97 1.86
C ALA A 15 16.03 29.87 1.09
N ASN A 16 15.76 28.59 1.38
CA ASN A 16 16.50 27.47 0.79
C ASN A 16 15.74 26.14 0.91
N VAL A 17 14.86 25.89 -0.05
CA VAL A 17 14.07 24.66 -0.15
C VAL A 17 14.93 23.39 -0.18
N ASP A 18 16.12 23.42 -0.81
CA ASP A 18 17.01 22.25 -0.82
C ASP A 18 17.60 21.94 0.56
N ALA A 19 17.85 22.97 1.39
CA ALA A 19 18.26 22.80 2.78
C ALA A 19 17.11 22.28 3.65
N PHE A 20 15.89 22.80 3.46
CA PHE A 20 14.67 22.25 4.05
C PHE A 20 14.57 20.74 3.77
N ASN A 21 14.68 20.35 2.50
CA ASN A 21 14.58 18.96 2.06
C ASN A 21 15.62 18.04 2.72
N ARG A 22 16.88 18.49 2.83
CA ARG A 22 17.94 17.73 3.50
C ARG A 22 17.67 17.55 5.00
N GLU A 23 17.21 18.59 5.66
CA GLU A 23 16.95 18.56 7.10
C GLU A 23 15.73 17.73 7.47
N VAL A 24 14.67 17.81 6.66
CA VAL A 24 13.49 16.95 6.79
C VAL A 24 13.86 15.47 6.57
N ALA A 25 14.71 15.18 5.58
CA ALA A 25 15.18 13.81 5.32
C ALA A 25 16.04 13.23 6.47
N ALA A 26 16.68 14.09 7.26
CA ALA A 26 17.56 13.69 8.36
C ALA A 26 16.83 13.52 9.71
N LEU A 27 15.51 13.73 9.75
CA LEU A 27 14.72 13.55 10.97
C LEU A 27 14.76 12.09 11.45
N ALA A 28 14.82 11.90 12.77
CA ALA A 28 14.76 10.58 13.36
C ALA A 28 13.43 9.88 13.02
N PRO A 29 13.40 8.54 12.89
CA PRO A 29 12.18 7.80 12.65
C PRO A 29 11.07 8.18 13.65
N GLY A 30 9.88 8.53 13.14
CA GLY A 30 8.73 8.96 13.95
C GLY A 30 8.73 10.44 14.38
N SER A 31 9.75 11.22 14.02
CA SER A 31 9.80 12.67 14.27
C SER A 31 9.26 13.47 13.08
N TYR A 32 8.64 14.62 13.35
CA TYR A 32 8.07 15.50 12.33
C TYR A 32 8.67 16.90 12.41
N ALA A 33 8.80 17.58 11.28
CA ALA A 33 9.02 19.02 11.22
C ALA A 33 7.73 19.73 11.64
N ASP A 34 7.71 20.32 12.84
CA ASP A 34 6.52 21.02 13.38
C ASP A 34 6.28 22.34 12.64
N LEU A 35 5.21 22.37 11.86
CA LEU A 35 4.68 23.53 11.13
C LEU A 35 3.19 23.77 11.48
N ARG A 36 2.71 23.24 12.61
CA ARG A 36 1.30 23.33 13.00
C ARG A 36 0.84 24.76 13.15
N GLY A 37 -0.32 25.13 12.63
CA GLY A 37 -0.87 26.48 12.74
C GLY A 37 -0.04 27.57 12.07
N CYS A 38 0.97 27.23 11.25
CA CYS A 38 1.79 28.22 10.56
C CYS A 38 1.04 28.80 9.36
N ASP A 39 1.25 30.08 9.08
CA ASP A 39 0.80 30.70 7.84
C ASP A 39 1.89 30.54 6.77
N LEU A 40 1.60 29.70 5.79
CA LEU A 40 2.43 29.44 4.61
C LEU A 40 1.74 29.99 3.34
N GLY A 41 0.76 30.88 3.50
CA GLY A 41 -0.05 31.40 2.41
C GLY A 41 0.77 32.19 1.39
N ASN A 42 0.42 32.05 0.11
CA ASN A 42 1.06 32.70 -1.03
C ASN A 42 2.57 32.42 -1.21
N MET A 43 3.15 31.51 -0.41
CA MET A 43 4.56 31.12 -0.55
C MET A 43 4.76 30.28 -1.82
N SER A 44 5.94 30.40 -2.44
CA SER A 44 6.39 29.39 -3.42
C SER A 44 7.08 28.26 -2.66
N LEU A 45 6.39 27.13 -2.56
CA LEU A 45 6.84 25.87 -1.97
C LEU A 45 7.14 24.85 -3.09
N GLU A 46 7.44 25.34 -4.29
CA GLU A 46 7.89 24.50 -5.39
C GLU A 46 9.16 23.74 -4.97
N ARG A 47 9.20 22.45 -5.25
CA ARG A 47 10.25 21.49 -4.88
C ARG A 47 10.39 21.23 -3.36
N ALA A 48 9.51 21.78 -2.52
CA ALA A 48 9.54 21.50 -1.09
C ALA A 48 9.01 20.08 -0.82
N ALA A 49 9.88 19.21 -0.34
CA ALA A 49 9.53 17.87 0.10
C ALA A 49 8.93 17.97 1.51
N LEU A 50 7.63 18.28 1.57
CA LEU A 50 6.87 18.43 2.81
C LEU A 50 6.63 17.10 3.56
N ARG A 51 7.24 16.00 3.12
CA ARG A 51 7.23 14.70 3.81
C ARG A 51 7.62 14.83 5.27
N MET A 52 7.03 14.03 6.16
CA MET A 52 7.35 14.08 7.60
C MET A 52 7.18 15.49 8.22
N THR A 53 6.30 16.35 7.68
CA THR A 53 5.93 17.61 8.33
C THR A 53 4.61 17.45 9.10
N ASP A 54 4.46 18.19 10.18
CA ASP A 54 3.20 18.31 10.90
C ASP A 54 2.61 19.68 10.59
N LEU A 55 1.62 19.71 9.70
CA LEU A 55 0.95 20.93 9.24
C LEU A 55 -0.40 21.14 9.94
N GLU A 56 -0.73 20.41 11.01
CA GLU A 56 -2.07 20.52 11.63
C GLU A 56 -2.47 21.99 11.90
N GLY A 57 -3.59 22.43 11.32
CA GLY A 57 -4.10 23.80 11.43
C GLY A 57 -3.35 24.89 10.66
N ALA A 58 -2.34 24.55 9.85
CA ALA A 58 -1.58 25.51 9.04
C ALA A 58 -2.39 26.06 7.85
N SER A 59 -2.03 27.23 7.33
CA SER A 59 -2.64 27.80 6.12
C SER A 59 -1.69 27.71 4.95
N LEU A 60 -2.10 27.05 3.87
CA LEU A 60 -1.41 27.05 2.57
C LEU A 60 -2.15 27.95 1.56
N THR A 61 -3.00 28.87 2.03
CA THR A 61 -3.89 29.65 1.16
C THR A 61 -3.11 30.39 0.08
N GLY A 62 -3.36 30.11 -1.20
CA GLY A 62 -2.65 30.75 -2.32
C GLY A 62 -1.21 30.26 -2.57
N ALA A 63 -0.68 29.33 -1.77
CA ALA A 63 0.68 28.83 -1.93
C ALA A 63 0.87 28.05 -3.24
N ARG A 64 2.05 28.16 -3.87
CA ARG A 64 2.43 27.36 -5.05
C ARG A 64 3.15 26.10 -4.58
N VAL A 65 2.65 24.92 -4.91
CA VAL A 65 3.30 23.63 -4.58
C VAL A 65 3.45 22.79 -5.85
N SER A 66 4.55 22.05 -5.98
CA SER A 66 4.81 21.17 -7.13
C SER A 66 4.92 19.73 -6.68
N GLY A 67 4.19 18.81 -7.32
CA GLY A 67 4.47 17.35 -7.23
C GLY A 67 4.23 16.68 -5.88
N LEU A 68 3.50 17.33 -4.96
CA LEU A 68 2.95 16.82 -3.70
C LEU A 68 3.66 15.57 -3.12
N GLU A 69 4.94 15.73 -2.73
CA GLU A 69 5.66 14.76 -1.91
C GLU A 69 5.19 14.87 -0.44
N LEU A 70 3.94 14.53 -0.17
CA LEU A 70 3.30 14.62 1.16
C LEU A 70 3.29 13.30 1.93
N SER A 71 4.15 12.37 1.51
CA SER A 71 4.36 11.11 2.22
C SER A 71 4.62 11.35 3.71
N ARG A 72 3.83 10.72 4.58
CA ARG A 72 3.91 10.84 6.04
C ARG A 72 3.73 12.27 6.57
N THR A 73 3.01 13.14 5.89
CA THR A 73 2.65 14.48 6.39
C THR A 73 1.34 14.45 7.17
N ARG A 74 1.21 15.22 8.25
CA ARG A 74 -0.06 15.40 8.99
C ARG A 74 -0.76 16.66 8.49
N LEU A 75 -1.97 16.51 7.94
CA LEU A 75 -2.69 17.59 7.22
C LEU A 75 -4.04 17.98 7.84
N LYS A 76 -4.33 17.53 9.05
CA LYS A 76 -5.60 17.82 9.73
C LYS A 76 -5.82 19.34 9.85
N ASP A 77 -7.00 19.83 9.48
CA ASP A 77 -7.41 21.25 9.57
C ASP A 77 -6.52 22.24 8.76
N VAL A 78 -5.81 21.78 7.73
CA VAL A 78 -5.00 22.66 6.86
C VAL A 78 -5.90 23.44 5.90
N GLN A 79 -5.76 24.77 5.87
CA GLN A 79 -6.45 25.62 4.90
C GLN A 79 -5.73 25.54 3.55
N THR A 80 -6.44 25.21 2.47
CA THR A 80 -5.84 24.98 1.14
C THR A 80 -6.48 25.79 0.03
N GLU A 81 -7.31 26.78 0.38
CA GLU A 81 -8.01 27.64 -0.56
C GLU A 81 -7.02 28.34 -1.50
N GLY A 82 -7.25 28.26 -2.81
CA GLY A 82 -6.39 28.92 -3.79
C GLY A 82 -4.96 28.37 -3.93
N VAL A 83 -4.59 27.25 -3.30
CA VAL A 83 -3.31 26.56 -3.57
C VAL A 83 -3.14 26.34 -5.09
N ILE A 84 -1.99 26.74 -5.62
CA ILE A 84 -1.64 26.67 -7.03
C ILE A 84 -0.71 25.46 -7.23
N LEU A 85 -1.17 24.46 -7.99
CA LEU A 85 -0.29 23.43 -8.52
C LEU A 85 0.26 23.88 -9.88
N ASP A 86 1.58 23.90 -9.99
CA ASP A 86 2.31 24.18 -11.25
C ASP A 86 2.49 22.95 -12.15
N ASP A 87 1.85 21.84 -11.79
CA ASP A 87 1.80 20.64 -12.62
C ASP A 87 0.45 20.54 -13.35
N GLU A 88 0.47 20.68 -14.68
CA GLU A 88 -0.73 20.57 -15.53
C GLU A 88 -1.44 19.22 -15.38
N TYR A 89 -0.71 18.16 -15.01
CA TYR A 89 -1.25 16.81 -14.85
C TYR A 89 -2.24 16.72 -13.68
N TRP A 90 -1.93 17.34 -12.54
CA TRP A 90 -2.72 17.21 -11.31
C TRP A 90 -3.84 18.24 -11.16
N ARG A 91 -3.86 19.27 -12.00
CA ARG A 91 -4.84 20.37 -11.96
C ARG A 91 -6.30 19.91 -11.94
N PRO A 92 -6.73 18.91 -12.75
CA PRO A 92 -8.09 18.39 -12.71
C PRO A 92 -8.44 17.65 -11.42
N PHE A 93 -7.45 17.10 -10.72
CA PHE A 93 -7.62 16.24 -9.54
C PHE A 93 -7.44 16.98 -8.22
N LEU A 94 -7.17 18.29 -8.28
CA LEU A 94 -6.94 19.16 -7.12
C LEU A 94 -8.04 19.07 -6.06
N HIS A 95 -9.30 19.05 -6.49
CA HIS A 95 -10.43 18.90 -5.60
C HIS A 95 -10.38 17.57 -4.83
N GLN A 96 -10.09 16.47 -5.53
CA GLN A 96 -10.03 15.13 -4.95
C GLN A 96 -8.87 14.99 -3.96
N ILE A 97 -7.73 15.59 -4.30
CA ILE A 97 -6.55 15.65 -3.44
C ILE A 97 -6.85 16.43 -2.16
N ARG A 98 -7.58 17.55 -2.25
CA ARG A 98 -8.05 18.28 -1.06
C ARG A 98 -8.98 17.42 -0.22
N CYS A 99 -9.96 16.75 -0.82
CA CYS A 99 -10.84 15.84 -0.10
C CYS A 99 -10.05 14.71 0.61
N LEU A 100 -9.02 14.16 -0.04
CA LEU A 100 -8.16 13.12 0.54
C LEU A 100 -7.43 13.59 1.81
N TRP A 101 -7.07 14.88 1.87
CA TRP A 101 -6.27 15.42 2.97
C TRP A 101 -7.06 16.12 4.06
N SER A 102 -8.26 16.62 3.75
CA SER A 102 -9.14 17.21 4.75
C SER A 102 -9.48 16.17 5.82
N ASP A 103 -10.25 15.15 5.43
CA ASP A 103 -10.61 14.02 6.27
C ASP A 103 -11.33 12.93 5.44
N LYS A 104 -11.55 11.79 6.09
CA LYS A 104 -12.26 10.66 5.48
C LYS A 104 -13.71 10.98 5.13
N ASP A 105 -14.39 11.89 5.82
CA ASP A 105 -15.81 12.17 5.60
C ASP A 105 -15.98 12.96 4.30
N GLU A 106 -15.09 13.91 4.02
CA GLU A 106 -15.05 14.64 2.75
C GLU A 106 -14.69 13.72 1.58
N TRP A 107 -13.68 12.86 1.74
CA TRP A 107 -13.36 11.85 0.75
C TRP A 107 -14.54 10.89 0.49
N ASN A 108 -15.19 10.41 1.55
CA ASN A 108 -16.31 9.49 1.41
C ASN A 108 -17.52 10.18 0.74
N ARG A 109 -17.74 11.47 0.97
CA ARG A 109 -18.76 12.28 0.25
C ARG A 109 -18.44 12.38 -1.23
N LEU A 110 -17.18 12.66 -1.58
CA LEU A 110 -16.71 12.70 -2.97
C LEU A 110 -16.98 11.38 -3.69
N CYS A 111 -16.58 10.25 -3.10
CA CYS A 111 -16.82 8.93 -3.67
C CYS A 111 -18.32 8.60 -3.76
N ALA A 112 -19.11 8.98 -2.75
CA ALA A 112 -20.56 8.78 -2.74
C ALA A 112 -21.30 9.61 -3.80
N ALA A 113 -20.74 10.75 -4.22
CA ALA A 113 -21.25 11.55 -5.33
C ALA A 113 -21.00 10.90 -6.71
N GLY A 114 -20.31 9.75 -6.75
CA GLY A 114 -19.97 9.03 -7.98
C GLY A 114 -18.70 9.52 -8.65
N GLU A 115 -17.98 10.47 -8.05
CA GLU A 115 -16.63 10.79 -8.47
C GLU A 115 -15.71 9.62 -8.13
N LYS A 116 -14.89 9.19 -9.09
CA LYS A 116 -13.89 8.14 -8.90
C LYS A 116 -12.52 8.78 -8.86
N PRO A 117 -11.91 8.92 -7.67
CA PRO A 117 -10.61 9.53 -7.58
C PRO A 117 -9.55 8.74 -8.32
N LEU A 118 -8.65 9.45 -9.00
CA LEU A 118 -7.47 8.88 -9.63
C LEU A 118 -6.24 9.37 -8.87
N LEU A 119 -5.47 8.42 -8.34
CA LEU A 119 -4.24 8.62 -7.57
C LEU A 119 -3.06 7.88 -8.23
N GLU A 120 -3.13 7.73 -9.56
CA GLU A 120 -2.10 7.06 -10.36
C GLU A 120 -0.76 7.80 -10.21
N HIS A 121 0.31 7.04 -9.99
CA HIS A 121 1.67 7.53 -9.82
C HIS A 121 1.87 8.52 -8.65
N ALA A 122 0.88 8.67 -7.76
CA ALA A 122 0.98 9.55 -6.61
C ALA A 122 2.00 9.03 -5.58
N ASN A 123 2.71 9.94 -4.91
CA ASN A 123 3.54 9.59 -3.76
C ASN A 123 2.74 9.72 -2.46
N LEU A 124 2.30 8.57 -1.96
CA LEU A 124 1.46 8.40 -0.79
C LEU A 124 2.16 7.53 0.27
N ASN A 125 3.50 7.49 0.27
CA ASN A 125 4.25 6.66 1.20
C ASN A 125 3.86 6.99 2.65
N GLY A 126 3.54 5.97 3.45
CA GLY A 126 3.15 6.09 4.84
C GLY A 126 1.85 6.84 5.10
N ILE A 127 1.00 7.01 4.08
CA ILE A 127 -0.35 7.54 4.26
C ILE A 127 -1.17 6.63 5.18
N VAL A 128 -2.07 7.23 5.95
CA VAL A 128 -3.03 6.51 6.79
C VAL A 128 -4.42 6.73 6.22
N LEU A 129 -4.96 5.70 5.57
CA LEU A 129 -6.25 5.74 4.87
C LEU A 129 -7.35 5.01 5.65
N ASN A 130 -7.26 5.03 6.98
CA ASN A 130 -8.17 4.26 7.82
C ASN A 130 -9.63 4.73 7.67
N GLY A 131 -10.53 3.80 7.34
CA GLY A 131 -11.95 4.09 7.14
C GLY A 131 -12.31 4.84 5.85
N TYR A 132 -11.34 5.06 4.95
CA TYR A 132 -11.60 5.67 3.65
C TYR A 132 -12.33 4.67 2.74
N GLN A 133 -13.33 5.15 2.01
CA GLN A 133 -13.98 4.41 0.93
C GLN A 133 -13.12 4.51 -0.31
N LEU A 134 -12.31 3.48 -0.58
CA LEU A 134 -11.38 3.43 -1.71
C LEU A 134 -11.88 2.51 -2.82
N LYS A 135 -13.17 2.14 -2.77
CA LYS A 135 -13.80 1.29 -3.76
C LYS A 135 -13.64 1.88 -5.16
N GLN A 136 -13.14 1.08 -6.10
CA GLN A 136 -12.87 1.46 -7.50
C GLN A 136 -11.86 2.60 -7.71
N VAL A 137 -11.15 3.05 -6.67
CA VAL A 137 -10.10 4.09 -6.79
C VAL A 137 -8.90 3.50 -7.53
N GLN A 138 -8.31 4.30 -8.43
CA GLN A 138 -7.13 3.88 -9.20
C GLN A 138 -5.86 4.46 -8.59
N PHE A 139 -4.90 3.59 -8.31
CA PHE A 139 -3.60 3.87 -7.72
C PHE A 139 -2.46 3.38 -8.63
N LEU A 140 -2.70 3.18 -9.93
CA LEU A 140 -1.71 2.60 -10.86
C LEU A 140 -0.33 3.24 -10.66
N GLY A 141 0.68 2.43 -10.34
CA GLY A 141 2.06 2.91 -10.16
C GLY A 141 2.30 3.85 -8.96
N ALA A 142 1.34 4.00 -8.04
CA ALA A 142 1.50 4.85 -6.87
C ALA A 142 2.52 4.29 -5.87
N GLN A 143 3.18 5.19 -5.13
CA GLN A 143 4.08 4.81 -4.04
C GLN A 143 3.31 4.81 -2.72
N LEU A 144 3.13 3.64 -2.11
CA LEU A 144 2.32 3.39 -0.91
C LEU A 144 3.13 2.65 0.16
N ARG A 145 4.45 2.82 0.20
CA ARG A 145 5.33 2.14 1.16
C ARG A 145 4.91 2.47 2.57
N ASN A 146 4.69 1.47 3.41
CA ASN A 146 4.19 1.61 4.78
C ASN A 146 2.83 2.31 4.89
N ALA A 147 2.03 2.35 3.82
CA ALA A 147 0.66 2.83 3.90
C ALA A 147 -0.18 1.94 4.84
N VAL A 148 -1.19 2.53 5.45
CA VAL A 148 -2.05 1.86 6.43
C VAL A 148 -3.50 1.93 5.96
N PHE A 149 -4.11 0.77 5.79
CA PHE A 149 -5.49 0.58 5.34
C PHE A 149 -6.27 -0.20 6.42
N ILE A 150 -6.64 0.45 7.52
CA ILE A 150 -7.46 -0.19 8.57
C ILE A 150 -8.91 0.22 8.36
N ASP A 151 -9.83 -0.74 8.30
CA ASP A 151 -11.27 -0.49 8.04
C ASP A 151 -11.56 0.27 6.73
N SER A 152 -10.61 0.33 5.80
CA SER A 152 -10.80 0.91 4.46
C SER A 152 -11.52 -0.07 3.54
N ASP A 153 -12.34 0.44 2.62
CA ASP A 153 -12.94 -0.39 1.55
C ASP A 153 -12.05 -0.33 0.31
N LEU A 154 -11.37 -1.43 -0.02
CA LEU A 154 -10.51 -1.56 -1.21
C LEU A 154 -11.14 -2.41 -2.31
N ASP A 155 -12.44 -2.68 -2.24
CA ASP A 155 -13.13 -3.49 -3.23
C ASP A 155 -13.00 -2.87 -4.62
N GLU A 156 -12.65 -3.68 -5.61
CA GLU A 156 -12.48 -3.27 -7.01
C GLU A 156 -11.43 -2.15 -7.22
N ALA A 157 -10.58 -1.84 -6.23
CA ALA A 157 -9.53 -0.85 -6.37
C ALA A 157 -8.41 -1.32 -7.32
N GLY A 158 -7.84 -0.38 -8.08
CA GLY A 158 -6.73 -0.64 -9.00
C GLY A 158 -5.39 -0.28 -8.39
N LEU A 159 -4.68 -1.25 -7.80
CA LEU A 159 -3.36 -1.10 -7.17
C LEU A 159 -2.24 -1.73 -8.02
N ASN A 160 -2.42 -1.77 -9.34
CA ASN A 160 -1.42 -2.33 -10.24
C ASN A 160 -0.11 -1.54 -10.20
N GLU A 161 1.01 -2.23 -10.30
CA GLU A 161 2.36 -1.63 -10.33
C GLU A 161 2.69 -0.74 -9.12
N THR A 162 1.91 -0.84 -8.03
CA THR A 162 2.13 -0.03 -6.83
C THR A 162 3.30 -0.54 -6.00
N ASP A 163 3.93 0.38 -5.27
CA ASP A 163 4.88 -0.01 -4.22
C ASP A 163 4.20 0.03 -2.85
N LEU A 164 3.75 -1.14 -2.38
CA LEU A 164 3.12 -1.39 -1.09
C LEU A 164 4.09 -2.02 -0.08
N THR A 165 5.41 -1.81 -0.24
CA THR A 165 6.41 -2.38 0.68
C THR A 165 6.11 -1.99 2.13
N GLY A 166 5.97 -2.96 3.01
CA GLY A 166 5.66 -2.75 4.44
C GLY A 166 4.25 -2.21 4.71
N ALA A 167 3.35 -2.21 3.72
CA ALA A 167 1.98 -1.75 3.91
C ALA A 167 1.24 -2.64 4.92
N ARG A 168 0.32 -2.03 5.67
CA ARG A 168 -0.45 -2.69 6.72
C ARG A 168 -1.92 -2.71 6.34
N PHE A 169 -2.44 -3.91 6.18
CA PHE A 169 -3.85 -4.15 5.94
C PHE A 169 -4.46 -4.75 7.19
N ASN A 170 -5.48 -4.10 7.73
CA ASN A 170 -6.37 -4.71 8.72
C ASN A 170 -7.81 -4.43 8.28
N ILE A 171 -8.09 -4.89 7.07
CA ILE A 171 -9.40 -4.86 6.45
C ILE A 171 -10.01 -6.25 6.60
N ARG A 172 -11.33 -6.35 6.70
CA ARG A 172 -11.96 -7.66 6.86
C ARG A 172 -11.86 -8.49 5.58
N ALA A 173 -11.90 -7.85 4.43
CA ALA A 173 -11.86 -8.48 3.11
C ALA A 173 -11.39 -7.52 2.02
N MET A 174 -10.93 -8.07 0.89
CA MET A 174 -10.77 -7.40 -0.40
C MET A 174 -11.47 -8.22 -1.47
N HIS A 175 -12.39 -7.60 -2.21
CA HIS A 175 -13.08 -8.24 -3.32
C HIS A 175 -12.67 -7.60 -4.64
N TYR A 176 -12.21 -8.42 -5.58
CA TYR A 176 -11.91 -8.00 -6.96
C TYR A 176 -10.89 -6.86 -7.09
N THR A 177 -10.05 -6.65 -6.08
CA THR A 177 -8.94 -5.70 -6.10
C THR A 177 -7.84 -6.20 -7.04
N SER A 178 -7.28 -5.29 -7.85
CA SER A 178 -6.17 -5.62 -8.74
C SER A 178 -4.84 -5.17 -8.15
N LEU A 179 -3.94 -6.10 -7.90
CA LEU A 179 -2.58 -5.95 -7.35
C LEU A 179 -1.54 -6.51 -8.33
N GLN A 180 -1.82 -6.45 -9.63
CA GLN A 180 -0.94 -7.02 -10.65
C GLN A 180 0.39 -6.26 -10.65
N GLU A 181 1.50 -7.00 -10.66
CA GLU A 181 2.86 -6.45 -10.63
C GLU A 181 3.14 -5.53 -9.41
N ALA A 182 2.30 -5.57 -8.38
CA ALA A 182 2.50 -4.78 -7.17
C ALA A 182 3.64 -5.35 -6.31
N ASN A 183 4.40 -4.45 -5.68
CA ASN A 183 5.41 -4.81 -4.69
C ASN A 183 4.81 -4.77 -3.28
N LEU A 184 4.55 -5.94 -2.70
CA LEU A 184 3.98 -6.16 -1.37
C LEU A 184 5.03 -6.71 -0.39
N GLN A 185 6.34 -6.50 -0.64
CA GLN A 185 7.40 -7.00 0.23
C GLN A 185 7.24 -6.51 1.67
N GLY A 186 7.32 -7.44 2.63
CA GLY A 186 7.11 -7.12 4.05
C GLY A 186 5.72 -6.62 4.42
N ALA A 187 4.72 -6.70 3.53
CA ALA A 187 3.36 -6.28 3.84
C ALA A 187 2.69 -7.23 4.86
N GLU A 188 1.84 -6.65 5.71
CA GLU A 188 1.06 -7.38 6.71
C GLU A 188 -0.34 -7.65 6.15
N LEU A 189 -0.58 -8.91 5.74
CA LEU A 189 -1.80 -9.37 5.08
C LEU A 189 -2.49 -10.51 5.86
N ARG A 190 -2.10 -10.71 7.12
CA ARG A 190 -2.52 -11.82 7.99
C ARG A 190 -4.04 -11.84 8.19
N GLY A 191 -4.67 -12.99 7.99
CA GLY A 191 -6.08 -13.21 8.31
C GLY A 191 -7.08 -12.51 7.38
N LEU A 192 -6.63 -11.97 6.26
CA LEU A 192 -7.52 -11.31 5.28
C LEU A 192 -8.35 -12.34 4.50
N HIS A 193 -9.56 -11.97 4.11
CA HIS A 193 -10.31 -12.67 3.06
C HIS A 193 -10.11 -11.99 1.72
N LEU A 194 -9.48 -12.68 0.77
CA LEU A 194 -9.21 -12.21 -0.57
C LEU A 194 -10.11 -12.98 -1.54
N GLN A 195 -11.06 -12.29 -2.17
CA GLN A 195 -11.96 -12.92 -3.15
C GLN A 195 -11.80 -12.27 -4.52
N GLY A 196 -11.47 -13.07 -5.54
CA GLY A 196 -11.33 -12.55 -6.90
C GLY A 196 -10.16 -11.57 -7.09
N VAL A 197 -9.21 -11.52 -6.15
CA VAL A 197 -8.08 -10.59 -6.19
C VAL A 197 -7.07 -11.04 -7.24
N MET A 198 -6.55 -10.08 -8.01
CA MET A 198 -5.55 -10.32 -9.06
C MET A 198 -4.16 -9.95 -8.55
N LEU A 199 -3.29 -10.95 -8.34
CA LEU A 199 -1.92 -10.87 -7.81
C LEU A 199 -0.89 -11.34 -8.84
N ARG A 200 -1.23 -11.34 -10.14
CA ARG A 200 -0.33 -11.78 -11.20
C ARG A 200 1.00 -11.05 -11.10
N ARG A 201 2.12 -11.78 -11.05
CA ARG A 201 3.49 -11.25 -10.91
C ARG A 201 3.71 -10.34 -9.70
N ALA A 202 2.85 -10.38 -8.69
CA ALA A 202 3.05 -9.62 -7.46
C ALA A 202 4.23 -10.18 -6.66
N ARG A 203 4.87 -9.31 -5.88
CA ARG A 203 6.06 -9.62 -5.08
C ARG A 203 5.74 -9.57 -3.60
N LEU A 204 5.80 -10.71 -2.92
CA LEU A 204 5.42 -10.88 -1.53
C LEU A 204 6.60 -11.22 -0.62
N GLU A 205 7.86 -11.12 -1.06
CA GLU A 205 8.98 -11.59 -0.24
C GLU A 205 9.00 -10.90 1.14
N GLY A 206 9.04 -11.71 2.19
CA GLY A 206 8.97 -11.25 3.58
C GLY A 206 7.59 -10.75 4.06
N ALA A 207 6.55 -10.79 3.22
CA ALA A 207 5.18 -10.52 3.63
C ALA A 207 4.67 -11.60 4.59
N VAL A 208 3.63 -11.26 5.37
CA VAL A 208 2.99 -12.17 6.33
C VAL A 208 1.55 -12.43 5.87
N LEU A 209 1.27 -13.67 5.45
CA LEU A 209 -0.05 -14.11 4.99
C LEU A 209 -0.64 -15.22 5.86
N ALA A 210 -0.14 -15.42 7.08
CA ALA A 210 -0.65 -16.47 7.95
C ALA A 210 -2.17 -16.35 8.16
N ASN A 211 -2.88 -17.48 8.03
CA ASN A 211 -4.34 -17.59 8.12
C ASN A 211 -5.14 -16.73 7.11
N THR A 212 -4.51 -16.26 6.03
CA THR A 212 -5.20 -15.56 4.94
C THR A 212 -6.01 -16.55 4.10
N VAL A 213 -7.19 -16.12 3.65
CA VAL A 213 -8.07 -16.92 2.81
C VAL A 213 -8.08 -16.36 1.40
N PHE A 214 -7.81 -17.20 0.41
CA PHE A 214 -7.89 -16.89 -1.02
C PHE A 214 -9.05 -17.64 -1.66
N VAL A 215 -9.95 -16.93 -2.32
CA VAL A 215 -11.08 -17.55 -3.05
C VAL A 215 -11.12 -16.98 -4.45
N ASN A 216 -11.08 -17.85 -5.47
CA ASN A 216 -11.17 -17.44 -6.88
C ASN A 216 -10.11 -16.39 -7.30
N CYS A 217 -8.92 -16.42 -6.69
CA CYS A 217 -7.87 -15.42 -6.96
C CYS A 217 -6.99 -15.83 -8.14
N GLU A 218 -6.33 -14.83 -8.74
CA GLU A 218 -5.38 -15.05 -9.83
C GLU A 218 -3.99 -14.59 -9.42
N ALA A 219 -3.06 -15.52 -9.19
CA ALA A 219 -1.72 -15.26 -8.66
C ALA A 219 -0.66 -16.02 -9.48
N ASP A 220 -0.74 -15.97 -10.81
CA ASP A 220 0.30 -16.54 -11.66
C ASP A 220 1.62 -15.77 -11.53
N ASN A 221 2.74 -16.49 -11.62
CA ASN A 221 4.08 -15.94 -11.52
C ASN A 221 4.31 -15.14 -10.22
N LEU A 222 3.60 -15.47 -9.15
CA LEU A 222 3.74 -14.83 -7.84
C LEU A 222 5.15 -15.09 -7.27
N SER A 223 5.83 -14.04 -6.81
CA SER A 223 7.08 -14.20 -6.06
C SER A 223 6.79 -14.21 -4.58
N ALA A 224 6.83 -15.39 -3.95
CA ALA A 224 6.50 -15.58 -2.55
C ALA A 224 7.55 -16.43 -1.80
N LYS A 225 8.81 -16.27 -2.21
CA LYS A 225 9.95 -16.93 -1.57
C LYS A 225 10.05 -16.55 -0.09
N GLY A 226 10.17 -17.56 0.77
CA GLY A 226 10.39 -17.38 2.21
C GLY A 226 9.19 -16.80 2.98
N VAL A 227 8.02 -16.72 2.35
CA VAL A 227 6.81 -16.11 2.93
C VAL A 227 6.13 -17.04 3.93
N ASP A 228 5.50 -16.46 4.95
CA ASP A 228 4.67 -17.21 5.90
C ASP A 228 3.22 -17.34 5.39
N PHE A 229 2.91 -18.53 4.87
CA PHE A 229 1.58 -19.01 4.47
C PHE A 229 0.99 -20.00 5.50
N SER A 230 1.44 -19.99 6.75
CA SER A 230 0.93 -20.95 7.73
C SER A 230 -0.57 -20.77 7.96
N GLY A 231 -1.31 -21.89 7.93
CA GLY A 231 -2.77 -21.89 8.07
C GLY A 231 -3.54 -21.20 6.94
N VAL A 232 -2.90 -20.86 5.81
CA VAL A 232 -3.59 -20.26 4.66
C VAL A 232 -4.63 -21.23 4.11
N GLU A 233 -5.78 -20.71 3.75
CA GLU A 233 -6.80 -21.44 3.00
C GLU A 233 -6.89 -20.86 1.59
N ALA A 234 -6.79 -21.69 0.55
CA ALA A 234 -7.01 -21.24 -0.81
C ALA A 234 -7.96 -22.18 -1.55
N ILE A 235 -8.96 -21.58 -2.20
CA ILE A 235 -10.03 -22.28 -2.93
C ILE A 235 -10.06 -21.72 -4.34
N ASN A 236 -9.99 -22.61 -5.34
CA ASN A 236 -10.09 -22.27 -6.76
C ASN A 236 -9.15 -21.10 -7.15
N THR A 237 -7.91 -21.12 -6.63
CA THR A 237 -6.93 -20.05 -6.85
C THR A 237 -5.83 -20.49 -7.81
N LEU A 238 -5.44 -19.59 -8.70
CA LEU A 238 -4.49 -19.84 -9.78
C LEU A 238 -3.08 -19.41 -9.38
N PHE A 239 -2.20 -20.36 -9.05
CA PHE A 239 -0.81 -20.14 -8.62
C PHE A 239 0.22 -20.65 -9.66
N TYR A 240 -0.13 -20.68 -10.94
CA TYR A 240 0.76 -21.14 -12.02
C TYR A 240 2.12 -20.47 -11.94
N HIS A 241 3.20 -21.25 -12.04
CA HIS A 241 4.58 -20.72 -12.05
C HIS A 241 4.95 -19.83 -10.85
N GLY A 242 4.22 -19.91 -9.74
CA GLY A 242 4.57 -19.19 -8.51
C GLY A 242 5.83 -19.75 -7.86
N ASP A 243 6.63 -18.86 -7.27
CA ASP A 243 7.78 -19.21 -6.44
C ASP A 243 7.38 -19.16 -4.96
N PHE A 244 7.17 -20.32 -4.37
CA PHE A 244 6.93 -20.54 -2.95
C PHE A 244 8.15 -21.21 -2.29
N SER A 245 9.34 -21.11 -2.89
CA SER A 245 10.54 -21.71 -2.32
C SER A 245 10.82 -21.16 -0.91
N GLU A 246 11.34 -22.00 -0.02
CA GLU A 246 11.69 -21.66 1.37
C GLU A 246 10.51 -21.12 2.22
N SER A 247 9.28 -21.15 1.71
CA SER A 247 8.09 -20.63 2.40
C SER A 247 7.63 -21.56 3.54
N ASN A 248 6.86 -21.01 4.47
CA ASN A 248 6.16 -21.78 5.49
C ASN A 248 4.69 -21.98 5.09
N CYS A 249 4.33 -23.16 4.60
CA CYS A 249 2.97 -23.58 4.29
C CYS A 249 2.45 -24.62 5.31
N THR A 250 2.96 -24.59 6.54
CA THR A 250 2.51 -25.51 7.60
C THR A 250 1.01 -25.33 7.83
N GLN A 251 0.25 -26.42 7.88
CA GLN A 251 -1.23 -26.41 8.04
C GLN A 251 -1.98 -25.62 6.97
N ALA A 252 -1.39 -25.35 5.81
CA ALA A 252 -2.10 -24.70 4.71
C ALA A 252 -3.09 -25.67 4.01
N HIS A 253 -4.24 -25.16 3.62
CA HIS A 253 -5.31 -25.90 2.97
C HIS A 253 -5.56 -25.36 1.56
N PHE A 254 -5.25 -26.17 0.55
CA PHE A 254 -5.45 -25.84 -0.85
C PHE A 254 -6.52 -26.77 -1.43
N THR A 255 -7.57 -26.19 -2.01
CA THR A 255 -8.69 -26.90 -2.64
C THR A 255 -8.91 -26.35 -4.05
N GLU A 256 -8.97 -27.22 -5.05
CA GLU A 256 -9.21 -26.86 -6.46
C GLU A 256 -8.21 -25.82 -7.02
N CYS A 257 -7.02 -25.71 -6.42
CA CYS A 257 -6.01 -24.74 -6.83
C CYS A 257 -5.16 -25.24 -7.99
N ASN A 258 -4.56 -24.33 -8.74
CA ASN A 258 -3.62 -24.69 -9.80
C ASN A 258 -2.20 -24.24 -9.48
N PHE A 259 -1.30 -25.19 -9.29
CA PHE A 259 0.11 -25.00 -9.01
C PHE A 259 1.02 -25.43 -10.18
N ASN A 260 0.48 -25.65 -11.39
CA ASN A 260 1.31 -26.13 -12.50
C ASN A 260 2.57 -25.27 -12.69
N GLY A 261 3.73 -25.93 -12.68
CA GLY A 261 5.05 -25.30 -12.81
C GLY A 261 5.49 -24.43 -11.63
N ALA A 262 4.79 -24.45 -10.48
CA ALA A 262 5.19 -23.73 -9.28
C ALA A 262 6.36 -24.42 -8.56
N SER A 263 7.12 -23.67 -7.76
CA SER A 263 8.17 -24.22 -6.91
C SER A 263 7.82 -24.09 -5.43
N PHE A 264 7.98 -25.18 -4.70
CA PHE A 264 7.95 -25.30 -3.25
C PHE A 264 9.31 -25.79 -2.73
N ALA A 265 10.40 -25.52 -3.46
CA ALA A 265 11.72 -26.01 -3.10
C ALA A 265 12.13 -25.53 -1.69
N GLY A 266 12.54 -26.44 -0.81
CA GLY A 266 12.95 -26.12 0.55
C GLY A 266 11.84 -25.59 1.46
N SER A 267 10.57 -25.62 1.04
CA SER A 267 9.46 -25.11 1.85
C SER A 267 9.10 -26.05 3.01
N ARG A 268 8.35 -25.52 3.98
CA ARG A 268 7.77 -26.27 5.10
C ARG A 268 6.28 -26.45 4.88
N CYS A 269 5.85 -27.64 4.47
CA CYS A 269 4.47 -27.96 4.12
C CYS A 269 3.85 -29.01 5.06
N ALA A 270 4.37 -29.14 6.28
CA ALA A 270 3.86 -30.13 7.23
C ALA A 270 2.36 -29.92 7.50
N TYR A 271 1.59 -31.00 7.56
CA TYR A 271 0.13 -30.99 7.76
C TYR A 271 -0.68 -30.20 6.72
N SER A 272 -0.09 -29.84 5.59
CA SER A 272 -0.83 -29.18 4.50
C SER A 272 -1.75 -30.16 3.77
N THR A 273 -2.84 -29.67 3.20
CA THR A 273 -3.76 -30.46 2.37
C THR A 273 -3.89 -29.87 0.98
N TRP A 274 -3.90 -30.74 -0.02
CA TRP A 274 -3.91 -30.37 -1.44
C TRP A 274 -5.01 -31.16 -2.15
N VAL A 275 -6.25 -30.71 -2.03
CA VAL A 275 -7.44 -31.39 -2.53
C VAL A 275 -7.76 -30.88 -3.93
N ASP A 276 -7.95 -31.79 -4.90
CA ASP A 276 -8.32 -31.47 -6.28
C ASP A 276 -7.40 -30.43 -6.95
N CYS A 277 -6.15 -30.36 -6.52
CA CYS A 277 -5.17 -29.41 -7.02
C CYS A 277 -4.48 -29.92 -8.28
N LYS A 278 -4.24 -29.02 -9.25
CA LYS A 278 -3.41 -29.30 -10.43
C LYS A 278 -1.94 -29.04 -10.08
N MET A 279 -1.09 -30.05 -10.23
CA MET A 279 0.30 -30.01 -9.73
C MET A 279 1.33 -30.50 -10.76
N GLN A 280 1.05 -30.33 -12.06
CA GLN A 280 1.97 -30.76 -13.11
C GLN A 280 3.26 -29.92 -13.09
N GLY A 281 4.41 -30.59 -12.95
CA GLY A 281 5.72 -29.92 -12.95
C GLY A 281 6.00 -29.11 -11.68
N VAL A 282 5.31 -29.38 -10.58
CA VAL A 282 5.61 -28.74 -9.29
C VAL A 282 6.93 -29.26 -8.73
N ASP A 283 7.80 -28.35 -8.31
CA ASP A 283 9.06 -28.68 -7.65
C ASP A 283 8.90 -28.73 -6.13
N PHE A 284 9.08 -29.92 -5.54
CA PHE A 284 9.10 -30.13 -4.08
C PHE A 284 10.50 -30.49 -3.56
N SER A 285 11.57 -30.16 -4.30
CA SER A 285 12.93 -30.50 -3.92
C SER A 285 13.27 -29.96 -2.53
N ASN A 286 13.70 -30.84 -1.61
CA ASN A 286 14.01 -30.51 -0.22
C ASN A 286 12.84 -29.94 0.62
N ALA A 287 11.59 -30.02 0.14
CA ALA A 287 10.44 -29.59 0.92
C ALA A 287 10.14 -30.57 2.07
N GLN A 288 9.75 -30.03 3.24
CA GLN A 288 9.28 -30.81 4.38
C GLN A 288 7.78 -31.07 4.24
N LEU A 289 7.39 -32.34 4.05
CA LEU A 289 6.01 -32.74 3.73
C LEU A 289 5.40 -33.67 4.79
N ASP A 290 5.89 -33.59 6.02
CA ASP A 290 5.44 -34.42 7.14
C ASP A 290 3.92 -34.33 7.32
N ASN A 291 3.21 -35.45 7.18
CA ASN A 291 1.75 -35.52 7.26
C ASN A 291 0.98 -34.65 6.23
N ALA A 292 1.63 -34.25 5.13
CA ALA A 292 0.94 -33.55 4.05
C ALA A 292 0.04 -34.51 3.25
N VAL A 293 -1.19 -34.09 2.96
CA VAL A 293 -2.13 -34.85 2.12
C VAL A 293 -2.04 -34.32 0.70
N LYS A 294 -1.28 -34.99 -0.16
CA LYS A 294 -1.09 -34.65 -1.58
C LYS A 294 -2.20 -35.29 -2.45
N PRO A 295 -2.57 -34.69 -3.60
CA PRO A 295 -3.46 -35.35 -4.54
C PRO A 295 -2.74 -36.58 -5.12
N VAL A 296 -3.51 -37.65 -5.36
CA VAL A 296 -3.05 -38.91 -5.96
C VAL A 296 -2.79 -38.74 -7.45
#